data_AF-A0A9P4WYS9-F1
#
_entry.id   AF-A0A9P4WYS9-F1
#
_cell.length_a   1.000
_cell.length_b   1.000
_cell.length_c   1.000
_cell.angle_alpha   90.00
_cell.angle_beta   90.00
_cell.angle_gamma   90.00
#
_symmetry.space_group_name_H-M   'P 1'
#
loop_
_entity.id
_entity.type
_entity.pdbx_description
1 polymer ?
#
loop_
_entity_poly.entity_id
_entity_poly.type
_entity_poly.pdbx_seq_one_letter_code
_entity_poly.pdbx_strand_id
1 'polypeptide(L)'
;MLNFLLAATPLLSSAQQLQQPLREHQPELIFPLKLNKERTYTFESALDGVRLLSSKAVADIERYNEVNSHPQTVLVNVPLDASKEGSMFLGTVASTNARLQQDFEWVDTLTPGEQMSITHVGIRKGAMVSKNAYSARLALETPYISLPSEIYEILIQATNPTPRHHGDGYDDVVDCSALDRYPDLILCLGPEIEEGGDKEKTEERELVITPGHERTGEVVKKWSLGGLP
;
A
#
# COMPACT_ATOMS: atom_id res chain seq x y z
N MET A 1 -68.14 -30.81 -38.35
CA MET A 1 -67.59 -31.01 -37.00
C MET A 1 -66.09 -31.20 -37.10
N LEU A 2 -65.32 -30.44 -36.31
CA LEU A 2 -63.96 -30.73 -35.80
C LEU A 2 -62.86 -31.10 -36.82
N ASN A 3 -61.61 -30.63 -36.74
CA ASN A 3 -60.95 -29.57 -35.99
C ASN A 3 -59.58 -29.42 -36.68
N PHE A 4 -59.13 -28.17 -36.85
CA PHE A 4 -57.74 -27.83 -37.12
C PHE A 4 -56.85 -28.39 -36.01
N LEU A 5 -55.60 -28.77 -36.33
CA LEU A 5 -54.43 -28.54 -35.47
C LEU A 5 -53.14 -28.73 -36.28
N LEU A 6 -52.58 -27.60 -36.72
CA LEU A 6 -51.17 -27.45 -37.09
C LEU A 6 -50.32 -27.67 -35.83
N ALA A 7 -49.47 -28.69 -35.85
CA ALA A 7 -48.42 -28.84 -34.86
C ALA A 7 -47.21 -27.98 -35.29
N ALA A 8 -47.21 -26.70 -34.87
CA ALA A 8 -45.99 -25.90 -34.84
C ALA A 8 -45.29 -26.19 -33.51
N THR A 9 -44.19 -26.94 -33.55
CA THR A 9 -43.31 -27.12 -32.41
C THR A 9 -42.47 -25.84 -32.22
N PRO A 10 -42.47 -25.20 -31.03
CA PRO A 10 -41.60 -24.07 -30.79
C PRO A 10 -40.17 -24.57 -30.55
N LEU A 11 -39.30 -24.36 -31.54
CA LEU A 11 -37.84 -24.32 -31.38
C LEU A 11 -37.47 -23.11 -30.52
N LEU A 12 -37.71 -23.17 -29.21
CA LEU A 12 -37.39 -22.07 -28.28
C LEU A 12 -36.80 -22.54 -26.95
N SER A 13 -36.40 -23.80 -26.85
CA SER A 13 -35.84 -24.36 -25.60
C SER A 13 -34.31 -24.30 -25.50
N SER A 14 -33.57 -23.90 -26.54
CA SER A 14 -32.09 -23.96 -26.54
C SER A 14 -31.39 -22.61 -26.36
N ALA A 15 -32.12 -21.50 -26.21
CA ALA A 15 -31.51 -20.17 -26.07
C ALA A 15 -31.32 -19.72 -24.60
N GLN A 16 -31.70 -20.52 -23.61
CA GLN A 16 -31.65 -20.12 -22.18
C GLN A 16 -30.46 -20.70 -21.38
N GLN A 17 -29.53 -21.44 -21.99
CA GLN A 17 -28.40 -22.06 -21.26
C GLN A 17 -27.06 -21.33 -21.35
N LEU A 18 -27.01 -20.12 -21.94
CA LEU A 18 -25.79 -19.31 -22.03
C LEU A 18 -25.84 -17.98 -21.26
N GLN A 19 -26.77 -17.84 -20.32
CA GLN A 19 -26.66 -16.81 -19.29
C GLN A 19 -26.20 -17.48 -17.99
N GLN A 20 -24.87 -17.58 -17.84
CA GLN A 20 -24.33 -17.57 -16.48
C GLN A 20 -24.83 -16.27 -15.83
N PRO A 21 -25.38 -16.31 -14.60
CA PRO A 21 -25.66 -15.09 -13.89
C PRO A 21 -24.37 -14.28 -13.85
N LEU A 22 -24.44 -13.02 -14.27
CA LEU A 22 -23.37 -12.04 -14.06
C LEU A 22 -22.93 -12.23 -12.60
N ARG A 23 -21.69 -12.68 -12.39
CA ARG A 23 -21.10 -12.75 -11.05
C ARG A 23 -21.30 -11.37 -10.45
N GLU A 24 -22.18 -11.29 -9.46
CA GLU A 24 -22.49 -10.08 -8.72
C GLU A 24 -21.15 -9.46 -8.32
N HIS A 25 -20.83 -8.29 -8.88
CA HIS A 25 -19.64 -7.56 -8.51
C HIS A 25 -19.74 -7.32 -7.01
N GLN A 26 -18.82 -7.92 -6.24
CA GLN A 26 -18.70 -7.63 -4.82
C GLN A 26 -18.52 -6.12 -4.68
N PRO A 27 -19.32 -5.44 -3.84
CA PRO A 27 -19.22 -4.00 -3.70
C PRO A 27 -17.85 -3.65 -3.13
N GLU A 28 -17.04 -2.98 -3.95
CA GLU A 28 -15.79 -2.38 -3.49
C GLU A 28 -16.12 -1.35 -2.40
N LEU A 29 -15.47 -1.46 -1.25
CA LEU A 29 -15.66 -0.53 -0.14
C LEU A 29 -14.57 0.53 -0.18
N ILE A 30 -14.98 1.79 0.00
CA ILE A 30 -14.08 2.95 -0.01
C ILE A 30 -14.27 3.69 1.31
N PHE A 31 -13.19 3.80 2.08
CA PHE A 31 -13.15 4.53 3.34
C PHE A 31 -12.36 5.82 3.14
N PRO A 32 -12.95 7.01 3.36
CA PRO A 32 -12.19 8.24 3.38
C PRO A 32 -11.24 8.25 4.57
N LEU A 33 -10.00 8.67 4.34
CA LEU A 33 -8.98 8.82 5.37
C LEU A 33 -8.80 10.29 5.70
N LYS A 34 -8.94 10.65 6.97
CA LYS A 34 -8.79 12.03 7.44
C LYS A 34 -7.47 12.18 8.17
N LEU A 35 -6.68 13.19 7.79
CA LEU A 35 -5.45 13.55 8.49
C LEU A 35 -5.80 14.27 9.79
N ASN A 36 -5.31 13.78 10.93
CA ASN A 36 -5.50 14.41 12.23
C ASN A 36 -4.38 15.40 12.57
N LYS A 37 -4.48 16.00 13.77
CA LYS A 37 -3.52 17.02 14.23
C LYS A 37 -2.13 16.42 14.49
N GLU A 38 -2.09 15.13 14.79
CA GLU A 38 -0.89 14.32 15.01
C GLU A 38 -0.25 13.85 13.68
N ARG A 39 -0.75 14.34 12.53
CA ARG A 39 -0.30 13.98 11.17
C ARG A 39 -0.45 12.50 10.84
N THR A 40 -1.39 11.82 11.48
CA THR A 40 -1.74 10.42 11.20
C THR A 40 -3.13 10.34 10.59
N TYR A 41 -3.41 9.25 9.87
CA TYR A 41 -4.70 9.08 9.19
C TYR A 41 -5.69 8.32 10.06
N THR A 42 -6.95 8.75 10.07
CA THR A 42 -8.04 8.04 10.72
C THR A 42 -9.14 7.70 9.72
N PHE A 43 -9.94 6.69 10.04
CA PHE A 43 -11.10 6.30 9.26
C PHE A 43 -12.27 5.97 10.18
N GLU A 44 -13.49 6.12 9.66
CA GLU A 44 -14.70 5.75 10.38
C GLU A 44 -14.99 4.27 10.18
N SER A 45 -15.20 3.58 11.30
CA SER A 45 -15.55 2.17 11.36
C SER A 45 -16.95 2.00 11.93
N ALA A 46 -17.72 1.06 11.35
CA ALA A 46 -19.04 0.70 11.84
C ALA A 46 -19.05 0.10 13.26
N LEU A 47 -17.95 -0.54 13.71
CA LEU A 47 -17.89 -1.23 15.00
C LEU A 47 -17.46 -0.32 16.15
N ASP A 48 -16.42 0.48 15.95
CA ASP A 48 -15.75 1.22 17.03
C ASP A 48 -15.68 2.74 16.77
N GLY A 49 -16.37 3.25 15.75
CA GLY A 49 -16.32 4.66 15.37
C GLY A 49 -14.99 5.06 14.74
N VAL A 50 -14.43 6.21 15.12
CA VAL A 50 -13.19 6.75 14.53
C VAL A 50 -11.98 5.93 15.00
N ARG A 51 -11.28 5.27 14.07
CA ARG A 51 -10.07 4.48 14.33
C ARG A 51 -8.85 5.09 13.67
N LEU A 52 -7.69 4.91 14.31
CA LEU A 52 -6.38 5.21 13.72
C LEU A 52 -6.03 4.17 12.65
N LEU A 53 -5.58 4.64 11.48
CA LEU A 53 -5.03 3.78 10.46
C LEU A 53 -3.72 3.16 10.96
N SER A 54 -3.70 1.85 11.06
CA SER A 54 -2.54 1.06 11.48
C SER A 54 -2.58 -0.30 10.79
N SER A 55 -1.44 -0.98 10.66
CA SER A 55 -1.39 -2.33 10.09
C SER A 55 -2.29 -3.31 10.85
N LYS A 56 -2.39 -3.14 12.18
CA LYS A 56 -3.33 -3.89 13.01
C LYS A 56 -4.79 -3.58 12.69
N ALA A 57 -5.14 -2.30 12.53
CA ALA A 57 -6.51 -1.91 12.16
C ALA A 57 -6.87 -2.46 10.77
N VAL A 58 -5.93 -2.48 9.82
CA VAL A 58 -6.11 -3.09 8.49
C VAL A 58 -6.30 -4.60 8.60
N ALA A 59 -5.51 -5.30 9.42
CA ALA A 59 -5.70 -6.74 9.66
C ALA A 59 -7.04 -7.04 10.35
N ASP A 60 -7.50 -6.17 11.24
CA ASP A 60 -8.82 -6.31 11.87
C ASP A 60 -9.97 -6.11 10.86
N ILE A 61 -9.74 -5.40 9.73
CA ILE A 61 -10.77 -5.19 8.69
C ILE A 61 -11.25 -6.53 8.11
N GLU A 62 -10.37 -7.53 8.01
CA GLU A 62 -10.75 -8.88 7.57
C GLU A 62 -11.80 -9.55 8.47
N ARG A 63 -11.92 -9.11 9.73
CA ARG A 63 -12.90 -9.62 10.70
C ARG A 63 -14.25 -8.91 10.65
N TYR A 64 -14.40 -7.87 9.82
CA TYR A 64 -15.69 -7.21 9.61
C TYR A 64 -16.58 -8.14 8.79
N ASN A 65 -17.40 -8.93 9.47
CA ASN A 65 -18.45 -9.77 8.89
C ASN A 65 -19.57 -8.99 8.15
N GLU A 66 -19.36 -7.71 7.83
CA GLU A 66 -20.37 -6.87 7.16
C GLU A 66 -20.45 -7.11 5.64
N VAL A 67 -19.50 -7.84 5.06
CA VAL A 67 -19.61 -8.30 3.68
C VAL A 67 -19.32 -9.79 3.62
N ASN A 68 -20.19 -10.56 2.97
CA ASN A 68 -19.96 -11.96 2.58
C ASN A 68 -18.79 -12.12 1.58
N SER A 69 -17.84 -11.19 1.56
CA SER A 69 -16.66 -11.14 0.73
C SER A 69 -15.47 -10.77 1.61
N HIS A 70 -14.61 -11.73 1.88
CA HIS A 70 -13.31 -11.48 2.51
C HIS A 70 -12.50 -10.61 1.53
N PRO A 71 -12.23 -9.32 1.83
CA PRO A 71 -11.46 -8.49 0.93
C PRO A 71 -10.05 -9.09 0.81
N GLN A 72 -9.64 -9.42 -0.41
CA GLN A 72 -8.31 -10.00 -0.67
C GLN A 72 -7.20 -8.94 -0.65
N THR A 73 -7.55 -7.67 -0.85
CA THR A 73 -6.60 -6.57 -0.91
C THR A 73 -7.12 -5.32 -0.23
N VAL A 74 -6.21 -4.61 0.44
CA VAL A 74 -6.43 -3.28 1.00
C VAL A 74 -5.47 -2.31 0.34
N LEU A 75 -5.99 -1.38 -0.46
CA LEU A 75 -5.19 -0.31 -1.04
C LEU A 75 -5.33 0.95 -0.19
N VAL A 76 -4.22 1.49 0.27
CA VAL A 76 -4.17 2.76 0.99
C VAL A 76 -3.55 3.81 0.07
N ASN A 77 -4.27 4.91 -0.18
CA ASN A 77 -3.75 6.08 -0.88
C ASN A 77 -3.55 7.21 0.12
N VAL A 78 -2.31 7.66 0.25
CA VAL A 78 -1.91 8.77 1.12
C VAL A 78 -1.49 9.94 0.25
N PRO A 79 -2.30 11.00 0.15
CA PRO A 79 -1.94 12.16 -0.66
C PRO A 79 -0.72 12.86 -0.05
N LEU A 80 0.16 13.38 -0.92
CA LEU A 80 1.25 14.26 -0.47
C LEU A 80 0.73 15.62 0.02
N ASP A 81 -0.40 16.07 -0.51
CA ASP A 81 -1.05 17.33 -0.14
C ASP A 81 -1.95 17.10 1.07
N ALA A 82 -1.54 17.65 2.22
CA ALA A 82 -2.28 17.53 3.48
C ALA A 82 -3.68 18.16 3.46
N SER A 83 -4.01 18.99 2.46
CA SER A 83 -5.35 19.54 2.28
C SER A 83 -6.34 18.55 1.66
N LYS A 84 -5.85 17.44 1.10
CA LYS A 84 -6.67 16.40 0.49
C LYS A 84 -6.90 15.24 1.45
N GLU A 85 -8.10 14.67 1.37
CA GLU A 85 -8.39 13.42 2.07
C GLU A 85 -7.68 12.25 1.38
N GLY A 86 -7.17 11.31 2.18
CA GLY A 86 -6.71 10.03 1.67
C GLY A 86 -7.87 9.07 1.47
N SER A 87 -7.56 7.87 0.99
CA SER A 87 -8.59 6.87 0.77
C SER A 87 -8.05 5.46 0.97
N MET A 88 -8.85 4.61 1.59
CA MET A 88 -8.58 3.18 1.72
C MET A 88 -9.64 2.41 0.94
N PHE A 89 -9.21 1.52 0.05
CA PHE A 89 -10.07 0.69 -0.78
C PHE A 89 -9.95 -0.77 -0.34
N LEU A 90 -11.08 -1.43 -0.16
CA LEU A 90 -11.15 -2.87 0.05
C LEU A 90 -11.75 -3.52 -1.20
N GLY A 91 -11.02 -4.48 -1.77
CA GLY A 91 -11.48 -5.15 -2.98
C GLY A 91 -10.63 -6.35 -3.37
N THR A 92 -10.91 -6.88 -4.55
CA THR A 92 -10.12 -7.96 -5.17
C THR A 92 -8.82 -7.43 -5.77
N VAL A 93 -7.84 -8.31 -6.00
CA VAL A 93 -6.60 -7.94 -6.72
C VAL A 93 -6.93 -7.35 -8.09
N ALA A 94 -7.89 -7.93 -8.81
CA ALA A 94 -8.28 -7.49 -10.16
C ALA A 94 -8.86 -6.07 -10.18
N SER A 95 -9.76 -5.75 -9.26
CA SER A 95 -10.32 -4.39 -9.11
C SER A 95 -9.24 -3.37 -8.77
N THR A 96 -8.33 -3.74 -7.87
CA THR A 96 -7.25 -2.85 -7.43
C THR A 96 -6.24 -2.59 -8.56
N ASN A 97 -5.94 -3.60 -9.36
CA ASN A 97 -5.04 -3.47 -10.51
C ASN A 97 -5.66 -2.61 -11.63
N ALA A 98 -6.95 -2.77 -11.89
CA ALA A 98 -7.67 -1.95 -12.87
C ALA A 98 -7.67 -0.46 -12.52
N ARG A 99 -7.65 -0.11 -11.23
CA ARG A 99 -7.67 1.28 -10.74
C ARG A 99 -6.35 2.02 -10.92
N LEU A 100 -5.22 1.36 -10.70
CA LEU A 100 -3.93 2.05 -10.61
C LEU A 100 -3.13 2.04 -11.91
N GLN A 101 -3.44 1.16 -12.88
CA GLN A 101 -2.73 1.08 -14.18
C GLN A 101 -1.19 1.15 -14.06
N GLN A 102 -0.64 0.58 -12.99
CA GLN A 102 0.79 0.67 -12.63
C GLN A 102 1.32 -0.72 -12.30
N ASP A 103 2.63 -0.90 -12.51
CA ASP A 103 3.35 -2.10 -12.12
C ASP A 103 3.45 -2.18 -10.60
N PHE A 104 3.19 -3.38 -10.06
CA PHE A 104 3.25 -3.64 -8.63
C PHE A 104 4.46 -4.50 -8.33
N GLU A 105 5.16 -4.13 -7.26
CA GLU A 105 6.14 -5.00 -6.64
C GLU A 105 5.53 -5.62 -5.39
N TRP A 106 5.59 -6.94 -5.30
CA TRP A 106 5.04 -7.70 -4.18
C TRP A 106 6.15 -8.11 -3.22
N VAL A 107 5.87 -7.99 -1.93
CA VAL A 107 6.75 -8.46 -0.85
C VAL A 107 5.93 -9.41 0.01
N ASP A 108 6.36 -10.66 0.07
CA ASP A 108 5.69 -11.67 0.89
C ASP A 108 5.98 -11.45 2.36
N THR A 109 4.93 -11.44 3.18
CA THR A 109 5.03 -11.34 4.65
C THR A 109 4.02 -12.25 5.33
N LEU A 110 4.35 -12.72 6.53
CA LEU A 110 3.41 -13.51 7.35
C LEU A 110 2.25 -12.67 7.87
N THR A 111 2.55 -11.44 8.26
CA THR A 111 1.58 -10.44 8.69
C THR A 111 1.72 -9.23 7.76
N PRO A 112 0.65 -8.75 7.13
CA PRO A 112 0.76 -7.74 6.10
C PRO A 112 1.27 -6.39 6.60
N GLY A 113 2.26 -5.86 5.88
CA GLY A 113 3.00 -4.66 6.28
C GLY A 113 3.99 -4.87 7.43
N GLU A 114 4.10 -6.07 8.00
CA GLU A 114 5.03 -6.38 9.08
C GLU A 114 6.16 -7.29 8.60
N GLN A 115 7.35 -7.12 9.18
CA GLN A 115 8.53 -7.97 8.94
C GLN A 115 8.88 -8.17 7.45
N MET A 116 8.74 -7.13 6.64
CA MET A 116 9.16 -7.14 5.24
C MET A 116 10.66 -7.38 5.18
N SER A 117 11.07 -8.45 4.51
CA SER A 117 12.49 -8.79 4.40
C SER A 117 13.23 -7.70 3.63
N ILE A 118 14.29 -7.16 4.23
CA ILE A 118 15.24 -6.26 3.59
C ILE A 118 16.65 -6.79 3.82
N THR A 119 17.59 -6.43 2.95
CA THR A 119 19.01 -6.83 3.08
C THR A 119 19.83 -5.72 3.72
N HIS A 120 19.54 -4.47 3.36
CA HIS A 120 20.20 -3.29 3.89
C HIS A 120 19.34 -2.03 3.70
N VAL A 121 19.67 -1.02 4.49
CA VAL A 121 19.19 0.35 4.32
C VAL A 121 20.40 1.25 4.10
N GLY A 122 20.29 2.22 3.21
CA GLY A 122 21.40 3.08 2.86
C GLY A 122 21.01 4.49 2.46
N ILE A 123 22.02 5.33 2.37
CA ILE A 123 21.93 6.72 1.95
C ILE A 123 22.79 6.86 0.69
N ARG A 124 22.21 7.41 -0.38
CA ARG A 124 22.86 7.51 -1.68
C ARG A 124 22.89 8.95 -2.19
N LYS A 125 24.12 9.44 -2.45
CA LYS A 125 24.37 10.66 -3.23
C LYS A 125 25.68 10.48 -4.00
N GLY A 126 25.57 9.91 -5.20
CA GLY A 126 26.72 9.40 -5.94
C GLY A 126 27.16 8.04 -5.39
N ALA A 127 27.91 8.03 -4.28
CA ALA A 127 28.22 6.79 -3.55
C ALA A 127 27.10 6.42 -2.58
N MET A 128 27.01 5.13 -2.22
CA MET A 128 26.08 4.62 -1.23
C MET A 128 26.82 4.25 0.06
N VAL A 129 26.29 4.72 1.19
CA VAL A 129 26.67 4.21 2.51
C VAL A 129 25.48 3.43 3.04
N SER A 130 25.67 2.15 3.33
CA SER A 130 24.61 1.26 3.76
C SER A 130 24.96 0.52 5.05
N LYS A 131 23.92 0.05 5.73
CA LYS A 131 23.99 -0.79 6.90
C LYS A 131 23.07 -1.99 6.72
N ASN A 132 23.55 -3.16 7.10
CA ASN A 132 22.74 -4.37 7.11
C ASN A 132 21.51 -4.17 8.00
N ALA A 133 20.36 -4.53 7.45
CA ALA A 133 19.09 -4.57 8.15
C ALA A 133 18.37 -5.83 7.69
N TYR A 134 17.49 -6.37 8.54
CA TYR A 134 16.89 -7.68 8.28
C TYR A 134 15.39 -7.59 8.01
N SER A 135 14.75 -6.53 8.51
CA SER A 135 13.33 -6.32 8.31
C SER A 135 12.97 -4.85 8.34
N ALA A 136 11.93 -4.51 7.60
CA ALA A 136 11.21 -3.25 7.67
C ALA A 136 9.74 -3.52 8.04
N ARG A 137 9.07 -2.50 8.58
CA ARG A 137 7.62 -2.53 8.78
C ARG A 137 7.00 -1.27 8.20
N LEU A 138 5.79 -1.40 7.70
CA LEU A 138 4.95 -0.29 7.32
C LEU A 138 4.26 0.25 8.58
N ALA A 139 4.77 1.36 9.10
CA ALA A 139 4.23 2.03 10.28
C ALA A 139 3.19 3.09 9.88
N LEU A 140 1.97 2.69 9.55
CA LEU A 140 0.88 3.61 9.17
C LEU A 140 0.41 4.50 10.34
N GLU A 141 0.73 4.11 11.57
CA GLU A 141 0.37 4.80 12.80
C GLU A 141 1.35 5.93 13.18
N THR A 142 2.41 6.13 12.41
CA THR A 142 3.39 7.21 12.64
C THR A 142 3.58 8.05 11.39
N PRO A 143 3.73 9.39 11.51
CA PRO A 143 3.94 10.26 10.37
C PRO A 143 5.38 10.21 9.80
N TYR A 144 6.30 9.54 10.49
CA TYR A 144 7.74 9.60 10.20
C TYR A 144 8.31 8.22 9.88
N ILE A 145 9.37 8.21 9.08
CA ILE A 145 10.17 7.00 8.84
C ILE A 145 11.19 6.89 9.97
N SER A 146 11.18 5.76 10.69
CA SER A 146 12.23 5.43 11.66
C SER A 146 13.38 4.70 10.99
N LEU A 147 14.62 5.14 11.25
CA LEU A 147 15.83 4.59 10.67
C LEU A 147 16.74 4.03 11.77
N PRO A 148 17.64 3.06 11.45
CA PRO A 148 18.75 2.73 12.32
C PRO A 148 19.57 3.99 12.66
N SER A 149 20.03 4.11 13.91
CA SER A 149 20.68 5.33 14.42
C SER A 149 21.87 5.76 13.57
N GLU A 150 22.67 4.83 13.06
CA GLU A 150 23.85 5.15 12.25
C GLU A 150 23.46 5.72 10.88
N ILE A 151 22.40 5.20 10.27
CA ILE A 151 21.87 5.77 9.03
C ILE A 151 21.28 7.15 9.30
N TYR A 152 20.55 7.31 10.41
CA TYR A 152 20.02 8.61 10.81
C TYR A 152 21.14 9.63 11.03
N GLU A 153 22.20 9.28 11.75
CA GLU A 153 23.35 10.17 12.00
C GLU A 153 24.04 10.60 10.70
N ILE A 154 24.21 9.70 9.73
CA ILE A 154 24.75 10.04 8.41
C ILE A 154 23.81 11.01 7.68
N LEU A 155 22.49 10.79 7.77
CA LEU A 155 21.50 11.71 7.19
C LEU A 155 21.62 13.10 7.80
N ILE A 156 21.70 13.20 9.13
CA ILE A 156 21.88 14.46 9.86
C ILE A 156 23.19 15.15 9.44
N GLN A 157 24.28 14.42 9.31
CA GLN A 157 25.55 14.99 8.84
C GLN A 157 25.45 15.49 7.39
N ALA A 158 24.74 14.76 6.52
CA ALA A 158 24.57 15.11 5.12
C ALA A 158 23.63 16.29 4.90
N THR A 159 22.61 16.48 5.75
CA THR A 159 21.61 17.54 5.60
C THR A 159 21.87 18.76 6.49
N ASN A 160 22.72 18.62 7.52
CA ASN A 160 23.06 19.65 8.51
C ASN A 160 21.82 20.41 9.01
N PRO A 161 20.85 19.71 9.62
CA PRO A 161 19.59 20.32 10.03
C PRO A 161 19.80 21.28 11.20
N THR A 162 18.88 22.22 11.32
CA THR A 162 18.75 23.07 12.49
C THR A 162 17.59 22.54 13.35
N PRO A 163 17.81 22.27 14.64
CA PRO A 163 16.72 21.89 15.53
C PRO A 163 15.72 23.04 15.64
N ARG A 164 14.43 22.76 15.42
CA ARG A 164 13.34 23.72 15.58
C ARG A 164 12.34 23.18 16.57
N HIS A 165 12.04 24.00 17.58
CA HIS A 165 10.99 23.68 18.54
C HIS A 165 9.62 23.74 17.85
N HIS A 166 8.83 22.68 17.96
CA HIS A 166 7.47 22.62 17.46
C HIS A 166 6.56 21.87 18.44
N GLY A 167 5.56 22.56 18.99
CA GLY A 167 4.70 22.01 20.04
C GLY A 167 5.51 21.61 21.27
N ASP A 168 5.39 20.35 21.70
CA ASP A 168 6.11 19.77 22.84
C ASP A 168 7.41 19.03 22.43
N GLY A 169 7.83 19.14 21.16
CA GLY A 169 8.98 18.42 20.61
C GLY A 169 9.95 19.27 19.81
N TYR A 170 10.98 18.61 19.28
CA TYR A 170 11.96 19.18 18.35
C TYR A 170 11.88 18.45 17.02
N ASP A 171 11.73 19.20 15.94
CA ASP A 171 11.86 18.71 14.58
C ASP A 171 13.19 19.21 13.99
N ASP A 172 13.88 18.35 13.25
CA ASP A 172 15.07 18.73 12.49
C ASP A 172 14.64 19.38 11.16
N VAL A 173 14.90 20.68 11.00
CA VAL A 173 14.56 21.40 9.76
C VAL A 173 15.78 21.64 8.89
N VAL A 174 15.58 21.59 7.58
CA VAL A 174 16.64 21.69 6.57
C VAL A 174 16.37 22.85 5.61
N ASP A 175 17.39 23.30 4.89
CA ASP A 175 17.27 24.35 3.88
C ASP A 175 16.68 23.80 2.58
N CYS A 176 15.45 24.19 2.25
CA CYS A 176 14.78 23.74 1.02
C CYS A 176 15.56 24.09 -0.26
N SER A 177 16.40 25.12 -0.25
CA SER A 177 17.23 25.47 -1.42
C SER A 177 18.34 24.45 -1.69
N ALA A 178 18.63 23.56 -0.74
CA ALA A 178 19.63 22.50 -0.84
C ALA A 178 19.02 21.12 -1.13
N LEU A 179 17.74 21.03 -1.49
CA LEU A 179 17.05 19.76 -1.78
C LEU A 179 17.76 18.92 -2.85
N ASP A 180 18.35 19.57 -3.84
CA ASP A 180 19.15 18.96 -4.90
C ASP A 180 20.45 18.31 -4.39
N ARG A 181 20.91 18.67 -3.18
CA ARG A 181 22.11 18.12 -2.53
C ARG A 181 21.79 17.02 -1.53
N TYR A 182 20.55 16.92 -1.08
CA TYR A 182 20.17 15.89 -0.12
C TYR A 182 20.23 14.49 -0.74
N PRO A 183 20.64 13.49 0.06
CA PRO A 183 20.77 12.13 -0.42
C PRO A 183 19.40 11.43 -0.49
N ASP A 184 19.32 10.40 -1.32
CA ASP A 184 18.19 9.47 -1.32
C ASP A 184 18.34 8.47 -0.17
N LEU A 185 17.22 8.07 0.41
CA LEU A 185 17.15 6.93 1.31
C LEU A 185 16.80 5.69 0.48
N ILE A 186 17.61 4.64 0.60
CA ILE A 186 17.46 3.40 -0.15
C ILE A 186 17.09 2.28 0.82
N LEU A 187 16.04 1.52 0.51
CA LEU A 187 15.72 0.27 1.18
C LEU A 187 15.82 -0.85 0.16
N CYS A 188 16.73 -1.80 0.39
CA CYS A 188 16.91 -2.93 -0.51
C CYS A 188 16.09 -4.11 -0.02
N LEU A 189 15.06 -4.45 -0.79
CA LEU A 189 14.13 -5.52 -0.47
C LEU A 189 14.81 -6.88 -0.65
N GLY A 190 14.41 -7.84 0.19
CA GLY A 190 14.95 -9.19 0.16
C GLY A 190 14.80 -9.86 -1.21
N PRO A 191 15.72 -10.78 -1.56
CA PRO A 191 15.61 -11.56 -2.77
C PRO A 191 14.27 -12.29 -2.83
N GLU A 192 13.60 -12.29 -3.98
CA GLU A 192 12.50 -13.22 -4.21
C GLU A 192 13.07 -14.64 -4.16
N ILE A 193 12.54 -15.47 -3.27
CA ILE A 193 12.91 -16.88 -3.24
C ILE A 193 12.13 -17.55 -4.37
N GLU A 194 12.69 -17.57 -5.57
CA GLU A 194 12.11 -18.36 -6.65
C GLU A 194 12.26 -19.86 -6.30
N GLU A 195 11.14 -20.51 -5.98
CA GLU A 195 11.03 -21.97 -5.90
C GLU A 195 11.11 -22.56 -7.31
N GLY A 196 12.29 -22.57 -7.91
CA GLY A 196 12.45 -23.07 -9.27
C GLY A 196 13.87 -22.88 -9.74
N GLY A 197 14.71 -23.90 -9.55
CA GLY A 197 16.13 -23.81 -9.83
C GLY A 197 16.46 -23.35 -11.25
N ASP A 198 16.92 -22.12 -11.36
CA ASP A 198 18.10 -21.74 -12.12
C ASP A 198 18.67 -20.49 -11.43
N LYS A 199 20.01 -20.41 -11.32
CA LYS A 199 20.71 -19.30 -10.68
C LYS A 199 20.70 -18.08 -11.61
N GLU A 200 19.52 -17.58 -11.96
CA GLU A 200 19.41 -16.22 -12.45
C GLU A 200 19.83 -15.27 -11.33
N LYS A 201 20.60 -14.26 -11.69
CA LYS A 201 21.08 -13.25 -10.75
C LYS A 201 19.85 -12.67 -10.08
N THR A 202 19.66 -12.94 -8.79
CA THR A 202 18.59 -12.32 -8.04
C THR A 202 18.83 -10.81 -8.08
N GLU A 203 18.00 -10.09 -8.83
CA GLU A 203 18.08 -8.64 -8.89
C GLU A 203 17.67 -8.10 -7.53
N GLU A 204 18.58 -7.39 -6.86
CA GLU A 204 18.24 -6.70 -5.62
C GLU A 204 17.28 -5.56 -5.96
N ARG A 205 16.06 -5.64 -5.42
CA ARG A 205 15.02 -4.65 -5.66
C ARG A 205 15.21 -3.48 -4.69
N GLU A 206 15.22 -2.26 -5.22
CA GLU A 206 15.47 -1.05 -4.43
C GLU A 206 14.22 -0.17 -4.34
N LEU A 207 13.78 0.11 -3.12
CA LEU A 207 12.85 1.21 -2.84
C LEU A 207 13.66 2.49 -2.58
N VAL A 208 13.53 3.44 -3.51
CA VAL A 208 14.22 4.74 -3.46
C VAL A 208 13.28 5.82 -2.93
N ILE A 209 13.68 6.49 -1.85
CA ILE A 209 12.94 7.58 -1.24
C ILE A 209 13.76 8.86 -1.42
N THR A 210 13.33 9.68 -2.36
CA THR A 210 13.98 10.95 -2.71
C THR A 210 13.34 12.12 -2.00
N PRO A 211 14.13 13.03 -1.38
CA PRO A 211 13.62 14.29 -0.86
C PRO A 211 12.94 15.11 -1.96
N GLY A 212 11.66 15.41 -1.78
CA GLY A 212 10.86 16.20 -2.70
C GLY A 212 10.48 17.54 -2.11
N HIS A 213 10.22 18.51 -2.99
CA HIS A 213 9.31 19.60 -2.62
C HIS A 213 7.89 19.00 -2.54
N GLU A 214 7.03 19.58 -1.71
CA GLU A 214 5.58 19.38 -1.80
C GLU A 214 5.11 19.97 -3.15
N ARG A 215 5.34 19.24 -4.24
CA ARG A 215 4.79 19.49 -5.57
C ARG A 215 3.65 18.51 -5.73
N THR A 216 2.46 19.05 -5.91
CA THR A 216 1.22 18.39 -6.35
C THR A 216 1.48 17.11 -7.16
N GLY A 217 1.44 15.96 -6.49
CA GLY A 217 1.64 14.64 -7.08
C GLY A 217 1.31 13.56 -6.05
N GLU A 218 0.58 12.53 -6.46
CA GLU A 218 0.22 11.39 -5.60
C GLU A 218 1.45 10.51 -5.31
N VAL A 219 1.57 10.01 -4.07
CA VAL A 219 2.45 8.89 -3.74
C VAL A 219 1.56 7.73 -3.30
N VAL A 220 1.40 6.75 -4.17
CA VAL A 220 0.66 5.52 -3.89
C VAL A 220 1.62 4.55 -3.19
N LYS A 221 1.32 4.18 -1.94
CA LYS A 221 2.01 3.08 -1.22
C LYS A 221 1.00 1.97 -0.96
N LYS A 222 1.15 0.82 -1.63
CA LYS A 222 0.19 -0.29 -1.64
C LYS A 222 0.79 -1.55 -1.00
N TRP A 223 -0.07 -2.34 -0.35
CA TRP A 223 0.24 -3.65 0.22
C TRP A 223 -0.98 -4.57 0.06
N SER A 224 -0.84 -5.90 0.09
CA SER A 224 -2.00 -6.79 0.29
C SER A 224 -1.74 -7.89 1.30
N LEU A 225 -2.83 -8.45 1.81
CA LEU A 225 -2.83 -9.60 2.70
C LEU A 225 -2.85 -10.87 1.83
N GLY A 226 -1.71 -11.57 1.78
CA GLY A 226 -1.61 -12.88 1.17
C GLY A 226 -2.09 -13.95 2.15
N GLY A 227 -3.33 -14.41 2.00
CA GLY A 227 -3.79 -15.67 2.58
C GLY A 227 -3.51 -16.82 1.61
N LEU A 228 -2.67 -17.78 2.00
CA LEU A 228 -2.60 -19.10 1.37
C LEU A 228 -3.60 -20.07 2.06
N PRO A 229 -4.10 -21.09 1.33
CA PRO A 229 -5.37 -21.80 1.58
C PRO A 229 -5.45 -22.65 2.86
#